data_AF-A0A399CYX6-F1
#
_entry.id   AF-A0A399CYX6-F1
#
_cell.length_a   1.000
_cell.length_b   1.000
_cell.length_c   1.000
_cell.angle_alpha   90.00
_cell.angle_beta   90.00
_cell.angle_gamma   90.00
#
_symmetry.space_group_name_H-M   'P 1'
#
loop_
_entity.id
_entity.type
_entity.pdbx_description
1 polymer ?
#
loop_
_entity_poly.entity_id
_entity_poly.type
_entity_poly.pdbx_seq_one_letter_code
_entity_poly.pdbx_strand_id
1 'polypeptide(L)'
;MKTMKVMKTKFSILFTLTAILLTGILFSCQQQKKKGSEESIEEKVEQEVENFGNRLSQISETDPAFAEKLEAELETFEATMEEFSEEMEAAGEDVNKEVDEIAHTLLAEARQLNQKLDRWSEDAGEGLSELKNEVQKDFVQFKQSVNDWLN
;
A
#
# COMPACT_ATOMS: atom_id res chain seq x y z
N MET A 1 -58.92 -15.29 -62.72
CA MET A 1 -59.10 -16.66 -62.18
C MET A 1 -58.50 -16.68 -60.77
N LYS A 2 -59.34 -16.93 -59.75
CA LYS A 2 -59.30 -18.11 -58.85
C LYS A 2 -57.97 -18.29 -58.10
N THR A 3 -57.85 -18.45 -56.78
CA THR A 3 -58.72 -18.38 -55.59
C THR A 3 -57.76 -18.66 -54.42
N MET A 4 -58.00 -18.00 -53.28
CA MET A 4 -57.62 -18.40 -51.91
C MET A 4 -57.10 -19.84 -51.69
N LYS A 5 -56.12 -20.00 -50.78
CA LYS A 5 -56.37 -20.69 -49.50
C LYS A 5 -55.29 -20.39 -48.44
N VAL A 6 -55.72 -19.78 -47.34
CA VAL A 6 -55.01 -19.77 -46.05
C VAL A 6 -55.14 -21.16 -45.42
N MET A 7 -54.09 -21.70 -44.82
CA MET A 7 -54.28 -22.68 -43.75
C MET A 7 -53.30 -22.46 -42.60
N LYS A 8 -53.90 -22.33 -41.42
CA LYS A 8 -53.31 -22.25 -40.09
C LYS A 8 -52.82 -23.63 -39.69
N THR A 9 -51.64 -23.72 -39.11
CA THR A 9 -51.28 -24.87 -38.28
C THR A 9 -50.58 -24.39 -37.02
N LYS A 10 -51.30 -24.53 -35.92
CA LYS A 10 -50.84 -24.32 -34.55
C LYS A 10 -49.87 -25.45 -34.24
N PHE A 11 -48.63 -25.14 -33.89
CA PHE A 11 -47.78 -26.08 -33.17
C PHE A 11 -47.30 -25.41 -31.90
N SER A 12 -48.13 -25.58 -30.87
CA SER A 12 -47.83 -25.34 -29.48
C SER A 12 -46.86 -26.44 -29.03
N ILE A 13 -45.57 -26.15 -28.97
CA ILE A 13 -44.65 -26.93 -28.14
C ILE A 13 -44.13 -26.01 -27.04
N LEU A 14 -44.72 -26.28 -25.88
CA LEU A 14 -44.24 -26.03 -24.55
C LEU A 14 -42.75 -26.42 -24.44
N PHE A 15 -41.87 -25.46 -24.18
CA PHE A 15 -40.55 -25.72 -23.62
C PHE A 15 -40.35 -24.80 -22.41
N THR A 16 -40.88 -25.26 -21.28
CA THR A 16 -40.47 -24.81 -19.97
C THR A 16 -39.11 -25.43 -19.70
N LEU A 17 -38.06 -24.62 -19.66
CA LEU A 17 -36.86 -24.94 -18.88
C LEU A 17 -36.11 -23.65 -18.55
N THR A 18 -36.42 -23.21 -17.34
CA THR A 18 -35.72 -22.24 -16.54
C THR A 18 -34.25 -22.63 -16.41
N ALA A 19 -33.34 -21.75 -16.84
CA ALA A 19 -32.01 -21.63 -16.28
C ALA A 19 -31.60 -20.17 -16.33
N ILE A 20 -31.79 -19.53 -15.17
CA ILE A 20 -31.28 -18.21 -14.83
C ILE A 20 -29.75 -18.28 -14.98
N LEU A 21 -29.20 -17.68 -16.04
CA LEU A 21 -27.79 -17.31 -16.06
C LEU A 21 -27.69 -15.87 -15.58
N LEU A 22 -27.38 -15.79 -14.29
CA LEU A 22 -27.00 -14.60 -13.56
C LEU A 22 -25.91 -13.83 -14.32
N THR A 23 -26.17 -12.53 -14.44
CA THR A 23 -25.20 -11.45 -14.47
C THR A 23 -23.93 -11.78 -13.69
N GLY A 24 -22.78 -11.60 -14.33
CA GLY A 24 -21.46 -11.82 -13.73
C GLY A 24 -20.35 -11.15 -14.52
N ILE A 25 -20.35 -9.82 -14.51
CA ILE A 25 -19.17 -8.96 -14.35
C ILE A 25 -18.06 -9.07 -15.40
N LEU A 26 -18.03 -8.05 -16.26
CA LEU A 26 -16.86 -7.28 -16.68
C LEU A 26 -15.52 -7.65 -15.99
N PHE A 27 -14.67 -8.43 -16.64
CA PHE A 27 -13.22 -8.39 -16.45
C PHE A 27 -12.54 -8.56 -17.80
N SER A 28 -12.77 -7.58 -18.68
CA SER A 28 -11.93 -7.29 -19.83
C SER A 28 -11.18 -6.00 -19.50
N CYS A 29 -10.14 -6.08 -18.68
CA CYS A 29 -9.07 -5.08 -18.58
C CYS A 29 -7.98 -5.63 -17.66
N GLN A 30 -6.73 -5.57 -18.13
CA GLN A 30 -5.48 -5.74 -17.36
C GLN A 30 -5.33 -7.08 -16.63
N GLN A 31 -4.29 -7.87 -16.82
CA GLN A 31 -2.91 -7.57 -17.15
C GLN A 31 -2.36 -8.92 -17.62
N GLN A 32 -1.71 -8.93 -18.77
CA GLN A 32 -0.59 -9.85 -18.96
C GLN A 32 0.47 -9.48 -17.92
N LYS A 33 0.34 -9.94 -16.66
CA LYS A 33 1.49 -10.03 -15.77
C LYS A 33 2.38 -11.12 -16.36
N LYS A 34 3.34 -10.67 -17.17
CA LYS A 34 4.46 -11.47 -17.65
C LYS A 34 5.03 -12.24 -16.45
N LYS A 35 4.95 -13.56 -16.51
CA LYS A 35 5.88 -14.43 -15.79
C LYS A 35 7.29 -14.04 -16.24
N GLY A 36 8.06 -13.43 -15.36
CA GLY A 36 9.49 -13.14 -15.58
C GLY A 36 9.89 -11.67 -15.76
N SER A 37 9.11 -10.69 -15.25
CA SER A 37 9.65 -9.35 -15.04
C SER A 37 10.20 -9.31 -13.62
N GLU A 38 11.51 -9.14 -13.50
CA GLU A 38 12.12 -8.64 -12.27
C GLU A 38 11.46 -7.27 -11.98
N GLU A 39 10.90 -7.11 -10.78
CA GLU A 39 10.29 -5.86 -10.33
C GLU A 39 11.39 -4.80 -10.25
N SER A 40 11.14 -3.61 -10.79
CA SER A 40 12.18 -2.55 -10.76
C SER A 40 12.39 -2.09 -9.31
N ILE A 41 13.55 -1.52 -9.02
CA ILE A 41 13.84 -1.03 -7.66
C ILE A 41 12.83 0.04 -7.23
N GLU A 42 12.34 0.86 -8.18
CA GLU A 42 11.29 1.84 -7.95
C GLU A 42 9.97 1.17 -7.53
N GLU A 43 9.54 0.13 -8.25
CA GLU A 43 8.32 -0.62 -7.90
C GLU A 43 8.43 -1.24 -6.50
N LYS A 44 9.62 -1.72 -6.11
CA LYS A 44 9.87 -2.26 -4.76
C LYS A 44 9.80 -1.17 -3.68
N VAL A 45 10.39 -0.01 -3.92
CA VAL A 45 10.36 1.14 -2.99
C VAL A 45 8.92 1.63 -2.81
N GLU A 46 8.20 1.82 -3.92
CA GLU A 46 6.75 2.15 -3.95
C GLU A 46 5.95 1.18 -3.11
N GLN A 47 6.14 -0.13 -3.34
CA GLN A 47 5.42 -1.16 -2.61
C GLN A 47 5.77 -1.16 -1.12
N GLU A 48 7.03 -1.02 -0.74
CA GLU A 48 7.40 -1.06 0.68
C GLU A 48 6.86 0.14 1.44
N VAL A 49 6.94 1.34 0.89
CA VAL A 49 6.42 2.52 1.57
C VAL A 49 4.87 2.47 1.62
N GLU A 50 4.19 1.90 0.62
CA GLU A 50 2.74 1.62 0.72
C GLU A 50 2.45 0.64 1.87
N ASN A 51 3.19 -0.48 1.93
CA ASN A 51 3.05 -1.47 3.00
C ASN A 51 3.31 -0.82 4.37
N PHE A 52 4.36 -0.01 4.47
CA PHE A 52 4.73 0.67 5.69
C PHE A 52 3.69 1.69 6.12
N GLY A 53 3.18 2.53 5.20
CA GLY A 53 2.07 3.44 5.47
C GLY A 53 0.83 2.71 6.00
N ASN A 54 0.51 1.54 5.41
CA ASN A 54 -0.56 0.68 5.91
C ASN A 54 -0.28 0.16 7.33
N ARG A 55 0.95 -0.26 7.65
CA ARG A 55 1.34 -0.68 9.01
C ARG A 55 1.26 0.47 10.02
N LEU A 56 1.77 1.67 9.66
CA LEU A 56 1.66 2.87 10.49
C LEU A 56 0.20 3.26 10.77
N SER A 57 -0.70 3.11 9.79
CA SER A 57 -2.12 3.42 9.96
C SER A 57 -2.83 2.56 11.02
N GLN A 58 -2.26 1.39 11.33
CA GLN A 58 -2.79 0.45 12.32
C GLN A 58 -2.25 0.74 13.74
N ILE A 59 -1.25 1.61 13.86
CA ILE A 59 -0.68 2.03 15.14
C ILE A 59 -1.45 3.23 15.67
N SER A 60 -2.07 3.07 16.84
CA SER A 60 -2.71 4.18 17.56
C SER A 60 -1.73 4.84 18.52
N GLU A 61 -1.69 6.17 18.53
CA GLU A 61 -0.89 6.99 19.45
C GLU A 61 -1.31 6.81 20.91
N THR A 62 -2.53 6.34 21.13
CA THR A 62 -3.12 6.13 22.46
C THR A 62 -2.93 4.70 22.98
N ASP A 63 -2.37 3.80 22.17
CA ASP A 63 -2.08 2.42 22.56
C ASP A 63 -0.98 2.40 23.63
N PRO A 64 -1.15 1.66 24.76
CA PRO A 64 -0.07 1.45 25.73
C PRO A 64 1.22 0.87 25.12
N ALA A 65 1.12 0.10 24.04
CA ALA A 65 2.23 -0.48 23.30
C ALA A 65 2.66 0.38 22.08
N PHE A 66 2.24 1.65 22.01
CA PHE A 66 2.54 2.55 20.90
C PHE A 66 4.04 2.64 20.59
N ALA A 67 4.87 2.84 21.62
CA ALA A 67 6.32 2.99 21.48
C ALA A 67 6.95 1.76 20.82
N GLU A 68 6.71 0.59 21.43
CA GLU A 68 7.26 -0.70 21.01
C GLU A 68 6.82 -1.06 19.58
N LYS A 69 5.55 -0.84 19.25
CA LYS A 69 5.03 -1.11 17.90
C LYS A 69 5.65 -0.18 16.87
N LEU A 70 5.76 1.11 17.19
CA LEU A 70 6.32 2.09 16.26
C LEU A 70 7.82 1.84 16.04
N GLU A 71 8.57 1.56 17.09
CA GLU A 71 10.00 1.20 17.04
C GLU A 71 10.21 -0.01 16.12
N ALA A 72 9.48 -1.11 16.33
CA ALA A 72 9.60 -2.31 15.51
C ALA A 72 9.29 -2.06 14.02
N GLU A 73 8.29 -1.23 13.72
CA GLU A 73 7.96 -0.85 12.34
C GLU A 73 9.02 0.05 11.71
N LEU A 74 9.59 1.00 12.47
CA LEU A 74 10.66 1.88 12.01
C LEU A 74 11.94 1.09 11.74
N GLU A 75 12.35 0.19 12.63
CA GLU A 75 13.53 -0.66 12.41
C GLU A 75 13.40 -1.52 11.15
N THR A 76 12.21 -2.11 10.93
CA THR A 76 11.94 -2.93 9.73
C THR A 76 12.01 -2.08 8.46
N PHE A 77 11.43 -0.88 8.51
CA PHE A 77 11.45 0.05 7.38
C PHE A 77 12.87 0.55 7.10
N GLU A 78 13.63 0.96 8.13
CA GLU A 78 15.01 1.41 8.00
C GLU A 78 15.90 0.35 7.36
N ALA A 79 15.83 -0.90 7.82
CA ALA A 79 16.60 -2.01 7.25
C ALA A 79 16.25 -2.24 5.78
N THR A 80 14.96 -2.22 5.42
CA THR A 80 14.51 -2.43 4.04
C THR A 80 14.95 -1.29 3.11
N MET A 81 14.87 -0.05 3.60
CA MET A 81 15.30 1.12 2.83
C MET A 81 16.82 1.21 2.68
N GLU A 82 17.60 0.69 3.64
CA GLU A 82 19.05 0.52 3.50
C GLU A 82 19.38 -0.49 2.39
N GLU A 83 18.69 -1.64 2.35
CA GLU A 83 18.85 -2.62 1.26
C GLU A 83 18.53 -2.00 -0.11
N PHE A 84 17.45 -1.21 -0.19
CA PHE A 84 17.12 -0.50 -1.43
C PHE A 84 18.14 0.56 -1.79
N SER A 85 18.69 1.30 -0.82
CA SER A 85 19.76 2.26 -1.07
C SER A 85 20.98 1.58 -1.70
N GLU A 86 21.37 0.40 -1.20
CA GLU A 86 22.46 -0.38 -1.78
C GLU A 86 22.14 -0.89 -3.20
N GLU A 87 20.90 -1.35 -3.44
CA GLU A 87 20.45 -1.74 -4.77
C GLU A 87 20.43 -0.56 -5.76
N MET A 88 19.98 0.62 -5.32
CA MET A 88 19.95 1.84 -6.14
C MET A 88 21.37 2.33 -6.47
N GLU A 89 22.29 2.31 -5.51
CA GLU A 89 23.70 2.62 -5.75
C GLU A 89 24.33 1.66 -6.76
N ALA A 90 23.99 0.37 -6.69
CA ALA A 90 24.49 -0.64 -7.63
C ALA A 90 23.89 -0.47 -9.05
N ALA A 91 22.65 -0.03 -9.15
CA ALA A 91 21.97 0.28 -10.41
C ALA A 91 22.49 1.59 -11.06
N GLY A 92 22.98 2.54 -10.27
CA GLY A 92 23.61 3.77 -10.74
C GLY A 92 22.62 4.77 -11.35
N GLU A 93 22.90 5.28 -12.56
CA GLU A 93 22.09 6.32 -13.23
C GLU A 93 20.71 5.83 -13.70
N ASP A 94 20.45 4.52 -13.65
CA ASP A 94 19.20 3.94 -14.13
C ASP A 94 18.03 4.14 -13.15
N VAL A 95 18.30 4.58 -11.92
CA VAL A 95 17.27 4.85 -10.90
C VAL A 95 16.64 6.23 -11.10
N ASN A 96 15.33 6.29 -10.94
CA ASN A 96 14.64 7.58 -10.89
C ASN A 96 15.11 8.40 -9.66
N LYS A 97 15.77 9.53 -9.92
CA LYS A 97 16.26 10.47 -8.88
C LYS A 97 15.17 10.94 -7.90
N GLU A 98 13.94 11.08 -8.36
CA GLU A 98 12.83 11.47 -7.49
C GLU A 98 12.52 10.37 -6.46
N VAL A 99 12.58 9.11 -6.87
CA VAL A 99 12.39 7.96 -5.97
C VAL A 99 13.55 7.88 -4.99
N ASP A 100 14.79 8.06 -5.45
CA ASP A 100 15.99 8.08 -4.61
C ASP A 100 15.94 9.19 -3.54
N GLU A 101 15.63 10.43 -3.92
CA GLU A 101 15.52 11.56 -3.01
C GLU A 101 14.43 11.34 -1.94
N ILE A 102 13.29 10.78 -2.33
CA ILE A 102 12.18 10.53 -1.41
C ILE A 102 12.49 9.36 -0.49
N ALA A 103 13.06 8.27 -1.02
CA ALA A 103 13.54 7.14 -0.25
C ALA A 103 14.50 7.59 0.88
N HIS A 104 15.48 8.43 0.53
CA HIS A 104 16.41 8.99 1.50
C HIS A 104 15.74 9.91 2.52
N THR A 105 14.75 10.70 2.10
CA THR A 105 14.00 11.59 2.98
C THR A 105 13.20 10.78 4.01
N LEU A 106 12.44 9.78 3.57
CA LEU A 106 11.65 8.93 4.46
C LEU A 106 12.53 8.13 5.43
N LEU A 107 13.67 7.62 4.96
CA LEU A 107 14.66 6.95 5.81
C LEU A 107 15.22 7.90 6.88
N ALA A 108 15.51 9.15 6.52
CA ALA A 108 16.00 10.15 7.47
C ALA A 108 14.93 10.51 8.52
N GLU A 109 13.68 10.69 8.11
CA GLU A 109 12.56 10.96 9.02
C GLU A 109 12.30 9.78 9.97
N ALA A 110 12.35 8.53 9.45
CA ALA A 110 12.22 7.32 10.26
C ALA A 110 13.27 7.26 11.37
N ARG A 111 14.56 7.44 11.02
CA ARG A 111 15.68 7.45 11.97
C ARG A 111 15.55 8.54 13.03
N GLN A 112 15.08 9.72 12.64
CA GLN A 112 14.84 10.81 13.59
C GLN A 112 13.75 10.45 14.60
N LEU A 113 12.66 9.84 14.12
CA LEU A 113 11.58 9.39 14.99
C LEU A 113 12.04 8.26 15.91
N ASN A 114 12.81 7.31 15.40
CA ASN A 114 13.36 6.19 16.16
C ASN A 114 14.30 6.68 17.29
N GLN A 115 15.20 7.63 16.98
CA GLN A 115 16.05 8.27 18.00
C GLN A 115 15.26 8.98 19.11
N LYS A 116 14.05 9.48 18.82
CA LYS A 116 13.19 10.08 19.84
C LYS A 116 12.48 9.01 20.69
N LEU A 117 12.14 7.86 20.10
CA LEU A 117 11.65 6.69 20.83
C LEU A 117 12.69 6.13 21.79
N ASP A 118 13.94 6.02 21.35
CA ASP A 118 15.05 5.59 22.20
C ASP A 118 15.15 6.48 23.45
N ARG A 119 15.18 7.79 23.25
CA ARG A 119 15.20 8.77 24.35
C ARG A 119 13.98 8.67 25.25
N TRP A 120 12.82 8.36 24.66
CA TRP A 120 11.58 8.19 25.41
C TRP A 120 11.66 6.96 26.33
N SER A 121 12.26 5.87 25.85
CA SER A 121 12.46 4.66 26.64
C SER A 121 13.47 4.87 27.78
N GLU A 122 14.46 5.74 27.59
CA GLU A 122 15.53 6.03 28.56
C GLU A 122 15.14 7.07 29.62
N ASP A 123 14.24 8.02 29.31
CA ASP A 123 13.87 9.10 30.22
C ASP A 123 12.78 8.66 31.23
N ALA A 124 13.13 8.61 32.51
CA ALA A 124 12.20 8.35 33.61
C ALA A 124 11.78 9.62 34.37
N GLY A 125 12.13 10.81 33.86
CA GLY A 125 11.99 12.10 34.54
C GLY A 125 10.76 12.92 34.17
N GLU A 126 10.74 14.18 34.63
CA GLU A 126 9.65 15.14 34.41
C GLU A 126 9.44 15.49 32.92
N GLY A 127 10.44 15.28 32.06
CA GLY A 127 10.37 15.50 30.61
C GLY A 127 9.62 14.42 29.82
N LEU A 128 9.29 13.30 30.47
CA LEU A 128 8.68 12.13 29.83
C LEU A 128 7.36 12.44 29.12
N SER A 129 6.51 13.28 29.72
CA SER A 129 5.23 13.65 29.10
C SER A 129 5.39 14.58 27.90
N GLU A 130 6.40 15.46 27.91
CA GLU A 130 6.68 16.37 26.79
C GLU A 130 7.26 15.59 25.61
N LEU A 131 8.22 14.70 25.89
CA LEU A 131 8.81 13.82 24.89
C LEU A 131 7.79 12.88 24.27
N LYS A 132 6.87 12.31 25.06
CA LYS A 132 5.73 11.54 24.51
C LYS A 132 4.90 12.36 23.52
N ASN A 133 4.56 13.59 23.86
CA ASN A 133 3.75 14.45 22.99
C ASN A 133 4.51 14.81 21.71
N GLU A 134 5.83 15.03 21.80
CA GLU A 134 6.70 15.28 20.65
C GLU A 134 6.74 14.06 19.71
N VAL A 135 7.01 12.87 20.24
CA VAL A 135 7.00 11.62 19.47
C VAL A 135 5.65 11.40 18.78
N GLN A 136 4.53 11.59 19.49
CA GLN A 136 3.20 11.43 18.90
C GLN A 136 2.94 12.43 17.77
N LYS A 137 3.38 13.69 17.94
CA LYS A 137 3.25 14.71 16.92
C LYS A 137 4.09 14.36 15.68
N ASP A 138 5.33 13.99 15.89
CA ASP A 138 6.25 13.66 14.81
C ASP A 138 5.81 12.40 14.07
N PHE A 139 5.27 11.41 14.77
CA PHE A 139 4.64 10.25 14.15
C PHE A 139 3.45 10.63 13.25
N VAL A 140 2.60 11.56 13.69
CA VAL A 140 1.49 12.06 12.85
C VAL A 140 2.02 12.79 11.62
N GLN A 141 3.06 13.60 11.77
CA GLN A 141 3.70 14.31 10.64
C GLN A 141 4.34 13.32 9.67
N PHE A 142 5.05 12.32 10.19
CA PHE A 142 5.68 11.27 9.39
C PHE A 142 4.65 10.44 8.61
N LYS A 143 3.53 10.07 9.24
CA LYS A 143 2.40 9.47 8.52
C LYS A 143 1.86 10.35 7.40
N GLN A 144 1.88 11.67 7.57
CA GLN A 144 1.49 12.59 6.50
C GLN A 144 2.53 12.58 5.38
N SER A 145 3.83 12.65 5.67
CA SER A 145 4.89 12.53 4.66
C SER A 145 4.75 11.26 3.81
N VAL A 146 4.52 10.11 4.46
CA VAL A 146 4.31 8.83 3.77
C VAL A 146 3.05 8.87 2.89
N ASN A 147 1.94 9.41 3.40
CA ASN A 147 0.70 9.51 2.61
C ASN A 147 0.81 10.51 1.45
N ASP A 148 1.48 11.64 1.64
CA ASP A 148 1.66 12.67 0.62
C ASP A 148 2.48 12.14 -0.57
N TRP A 149 3.37 11.19 -0.32
CA TRP A 149 4.09 10.51 -1.38
C TRP A 149 3.25 9.48 -2.15
N LEU A 150 2.31 8.81 -1.47
CA LEU A 150 1.44 7.80 -2.08
C LEU A 150 0.31 8.39 -2.96
N ASN A 151 0.08 9.71 -2.93
CA ASN A 151 -1.05 10.38 -3.60
C ASN A 151 -0.62 11.42 -4.63
#